data_AF-A0A7V6DR86-F1
#
_entry.id   AF-A0A7V6DR86-F1
#
_cell.length_a   1.000
_cell.length_b   1.000
_cell.length_c   1.000
_cell.angle_alpha   90.00
_cell.angle_beta   90.00
_cell.angle_gamma   90.00
#
_symmetry.space_group_name_H-M   'P 1'
#
loop_
_entity.id
_entity.type
_entity.pdbx_description
1 polymer ?
#
loop_
_entity_poly.entity_id
_entity_poly.type
_entity_poly.pdbx_seq_one_letter_code
_entity_poly.pdbx_strand_id
1 'polypeptide(L)'
;MNEYERIIQEKGLPNVGQTVRSKDHGTLWRVMEKKEIWHNINHPQTGANIMVPGIYLLFWKIQEGERPGVGKMLGYEYTLYDESFSLNWEIVKE
;
A
#
# COMPACT_ATOMS: atom_id res chain seq x y z
N MET A 1 17.66 3.52 10.69
CA MET A 1 16.43 3.17 9.97
C MET A 1 15.38 4.18 10.37
N ASN A 2 14.83 4.93 9.42
CA ASN A 2 13.75 5.88 9.71
C ASN A 2 12.41 5.13 9.86
N GLU A 3 11.37 5.81 10.33
CA GLU A 3 10.06 5.17 10.60
C GLU A 3 9.38 4.64 9.31
N TYR A 4 9.59 5.30 8.18
CA TYR A 4 9.04 4.90 6.88
C TYR A 4 9.70 3.63 6.32
N GLU A 5 11.03 3.54 6.40
CA GLU A 5 11.81 2.35 6.06
C GLU A 5 11.35 1.15 6.90
N ARG A 6 11.07 1.39 8.19
CA ARG A 6 10.55 0.37 9.10
C ARG A 6 9.17 -0.13 8.65
N ILE A 7 8.25 0.78 8.28
CA ILE A 7 6.94 0.40 7.75
C ILE A 7 7.08 -0.44 6.48
N ILE A 8 7.92 0.01 5.52
CA ILE A 8 8.14 -0.71 4.25
C ILE A 8 8.64 -2.14 4.52
N GLN A 9 9.61 -2.30 5.42
CA GLN A 9 10.19 -3.61 5.74
C GLN A 9 9.22 -4.50 6.52
N GLU A 10 8.66 -4.02 7.64
CA GLU A 10 7.80 -4.82 8.52
C GLU A 10 6.48 -5.20 7.85
N LYS A 11 5.91 -4.31 7.01
CA LYS A 11 4.67 -4.60 6.29
C LYS A 11 4.90 -5.31 4.96
N GLY A 12 6.15 -5.47 4.52
CA GLY A 12 6.50 -6.14 3.27
C GLY A 12 5.94 -5.41 2.03
N LEU A 13 6.01 -4.08 2.04
CA LEU A 13 5.42 -3.26 0.98
C LEU A 13 6.18 -3.42 -0.35
N PRO A 14 5.49 -3.45 -1.49
CA PRO A 14 6.12 -3.56 -2.80
C PRO A 14 6.86 -2.28 -3.21
N ASN A 15 7.67 -2.39 -4.25
CA ASN A 15 8.28 -1.28 -4.96
C ASN A 15 7.38 -0.75 -6.07
N VAL A 16 7.56 0.54 -6.39
CA VAL A 16 6.92 1.17 -7.55
C VAL A 16 7.33 0.40 -8.80
N GLY A 17 6.37 0.16 -9.68
CA GLY A 17 6.53 -0.61 -10.90
C GLY A 17 6.30 -2.11 -10.73
N GLN A 18 6.25 -2.67 -9.52
CA GLN A 18 5.94 -4.10 -9.35
C GLN A 18 4.46 -4.39 -9.63
N THR A 19 4.19 -5.62 -10.08
CA THR A 19 2.84 -6.14 -10.26
C THR A 19 2.44 -6.96 -9.04
N VAL A 20 1.22 -6.74 -8.56
CA VAL A 20 0.66 -7.42 -7.40
C VAL A 20 -0.70 -8.00 -7.75
N ARG A 21 -1.08 -9.10 -7.09
CA ARG A 21 -2.35 -9.76 -7.24
C ARG A 21 -3.18 -9.61 -5.98
N SER A 22 -4.41 -9.13 -6.12
CA SER A 22 -5.38 -9.15 -5.02
C SER A 22 -5.76 -10.60 -4.73
N LYS A 23 -5.63 -11.02 -3.47
CA LYS A 23 -5.98 -12.39 -3.07
C LYS A 23 -7.48 -12.65 -3.11
N ASP A 24 -8.28 -11.65 -2.72
CA ASP A 24 -9.75 -11.79 -2.68
C ASP A 24 -10.38 -11.87 -4.06
N HIS A 25 -9.81 -11.19 -5.05
CA HIS A 25 -10.41 -11.03 -6.38
C HIS A 25 -9.60 -11.63 -7.52
N GLY A 26 -8.36 -12.08 -7.27
CA GLY A 26 -7.45 -12.58 -8.30
C GLY A 26 -7.02 -11.54 -9.35
N THR A 27 -7.36 -10.27 -9.15
CA THR A 27 -7.06 -9.19 -10.13
C THR A 27 -5.61 -8.71 -10.00
N LEU A 28 -5.02 -8.32 -11.13
CA LEU A 28 -3.65 -7.81 -11.20
C LEU A 28 -3.62 -6.29 -11.18
N TRP A 29 -2.64 -5.74 -10.47
CA TRP A 29 -2.48 -4.31 -10.26
C TRP A 29 -1.00 -3.92 -10.32
N ARG A 30 -0.69 -2.80 -10.95
CA ARG A 30 0.65 -2.21 -10.94
C ARG A 30 0.76 -1.16 -9.85
N VAL A 31 1.84 -1.21 -9.07
CA VAL A 31 2.16 -0.16 -8.10
C VAL A 31 2.66 1.07 -8.86
N MET A 32 1.92 2.16 -8.78
CA MET A 32 2.21 3.41 -9.50
C MET A 32 2.93 4.43 -8.65
N GLU A 33 2.56 4.50 -7.37
CA GLU A 33 3.12 5.47 -6.43
C GLU A 33 3.34 4.81 -5.07
N LYS A 34 4.39 5.25 -4.39
CA LYS A 34 4.67 4.97 -2.99
C LYS A 34 5.16 6.27 -2.37
N LYS A 35 4.38 6.85 -1.45
CA LYS A 35 4.75 8.10 -0.77
C LYS A 35 4.61 8.00 0.74
N GLU A 36 5.44 8.76 1.42
CA GLU A 36 5.37 8.99 2.86
C GLU A 36 4.22 9.95 3.17
N ILE A 37 3.44 9.63 4.19
CA ILE A 37 2.31 10.44 4.64
C ILE A 37 2.26 10.47 6.17
N TRP A 38 1.55 11.47 6.70
CA TRP A 38 1.24 11.59 8.12
C TRP A 38 -0.26 11.38 8.33
N HIS A 39 -0.62 10.44 9.20
CA HIS A 39 -1.99 10.23 9.63
C HIS A 39 -2.26 10.91 10.96
N ASN A 40 -3.43 11.53 11.06
CA ASN A 40 -3.94 11.99 12.34
C ASN A 40 -4.89 10.91 12.89
N ILE A 41 -4.47 10.22 13.96
CA ILE A 41 -5.27 9.15 14.58
C ILE A 41 -5.57 9.50 16.03
N ASN A 42 -6.73 9.05 16.51
CA ASN A 42 -7.01 9.09 17.94
C ASN A 42 -6.32 7.92 18.62
N HIS A 43 -5.42 8.22 19.56
CA HIS A 43 -4.70 7.20 20.31
C HIS A 43 -5.71 6.28 21.02
N PRO A 44 -5.66 4.95 20.80
CA PRO A 44 -6.72 4.04 21.24
C PRO A 44 -6.98 4.04 22.75
N GLN A 45 -5.96 4.33 23.56
CA GLN A 45 -6.06 4.29 25.02
C GLN A 45 -6.36 5.65 25.66
N THR A 46 -5.95 6.75 25.04
CA THR A 46 -6.03 8.09 25.65
C THR A 46 -7.01 9.01 24.94
N GLY A 47 -7.46 8.64 23.73
CA GLY A 47 -8.29 9.50 22.88
C GLY A 47 -7.57 10.74 22.36
N ALA A 48 -6.28 10.90 22.67
CA ALA A 48 -5.49 12.05 22.22
C ALA A 48 -5.23 11.95 20.71
N ASN A 49 -5.34 13.06 20.00
CA ASN A 49 -5.03 13.10 18.59
C ASN A 49 -3.50 13.08 18.40
N ILE A 50 -2.99 12.07 17.71
CA ILE A 50 -1.56 11.87 17.47
C ILE A 50 -1.28 11.77 15.97
N MET A 51 -0.11 12.26 15.56
CA MET A 51 0.39 12.05 14.21
C MET A 51 1.22 10.78 14.15
N VAL A 52 0.91 9.89 13.21
CA VAL A 52 1.68 8.68 12.96
C VAL A 52 2.17 8.63 11.52
N PRO A 53 3.40 8.16 11.27
CA PRO A 53 3.90 8.00 9.91
C PRO A 53 3.18 6.84 9.21
N GLY A 54 2.99 6.99 7.91
CA GLY A 54 2.37 5.99 7.04
C GLY A 54 2.98 5.99 5.64
N ILE A 55 2.70 4.93 4.89
CA ILE A 55 3.02 4.81 3.47
C ILE A 55 1.72 4.67 2.69
N TYR A 56 1.51 5.57 1.72
CA TYR A 56 0.46 5.46 0.74
C TYR A 56 0.97 4.71 -0.50
N LEU A 57 0.23 3.69 -0.92
CA LEU A 57 0.42 2.98 -2.17
C LEU A 57 -0.74 3.27 -3.12
N LEU A 58 -0.41 3.70 -4.33
CA LEU A 58 -1.37 3.84 -5.42
C LEU A 58 -1.20 2.70 -6.41
N PHE A 59 -2.30 2.04 -6.73
CA PHE A 59 -2.36 0.92 -7.64
C PHE A 59 -3.18 1.28 -8.88
N TRP A 60 -2.74 0.78 -10.03
CA TRP A 60 -3.50 0.83 -11.28
C TRP A 60 -3.87 -0.59 -11.70
N LYS A 61 -5.15 -0.84 -11.98
CA LYS A 61 -5.63 -2.16 -12.39
C LYS A 61 -5.08 -2.51 -13.77
N ILE A 62 -4.47 -3.69 -13.90
CA ILE A 62 -4.01 -4.20 -15.19
C ILE A 62 -5.18 -4.90 -15.87
N GLN A 63 -5.51 -4.48 -17.09
CA GLN A 63 -6.51 -5.10 -17.94
C GLN A 63 -5.90 -5.34 -19.33
N GLU A 64 -6.22 -6.49 -19.92
CA GLU A 64 -5.71 -6.83 -21.25
C GLU A 64 -6.25 -5.83 -22.29
N GLY A 65 -5.36 -5.29 -23.12
CA GLY A 65 -5.69 -4.30 -24.15
C GLY A 65 -5.80 -2.85 -23.66
N GLU A 66 -5.73 -2.57 -22.36
CA GLU A 66 -5.74 -1.20 -21.84
C GLU A 66 -4.32 -0.61 -21.70
N ARG A 67 -4.17 0.66 -22.07
CA ARG A 67 -2.90 1.39 -21.93
C ARG A 67 -2.72 1.89 -20.50
N PRO A 68 -1.47 1.95 -19.98
CA PRO A 68 -1.17 2.58 -18.70
C PRO A 68 -1.77 3.98 -18.57
N GLY A 69 -2.41 4.26 -17.44
CA GLY A 69 -3.03 5.56 -17.14
C GLY A 69 -4.52 5.67 -17.48
N VAL A 70 -5.12 4.62 -18.05
CA VAL A 70 -6.58 4.50 -18.25
C VAL A 70 -7.09 3.34 -17.42
N GLY A 71 -8.21 3.51 -16.71
CA GLY A 71 -8.84 2.43 -15.93
C GLY A 71 -8.90 2.71 -14.42
N LYS A 72 -9.14 1.65 -13.64
CA LYS A 72 -9.41 1.77 -12.20
C LYS A 72 -8.12 1.99 -11.40
N MET A 73 -8.12 3.02 -10.57
CA MET A 73 -7.10 3.28 -9.55
C MET A 73 -7.59 2.83 -8.18
N LEU A 74 -6.67 2.46 -7.29
CA LEU A 74 -6.97 2.07 -5.91
C LEU A 74 -5.84 2.55 -5.00
N GLY A 75 -6.19 3.13 -3.85
CA GLY A 75 -5.21 3.61 -2.87
C GLY A 75 -5.32 2.82 -1.58
N TYR A 76 -4.18 2.47 -0.99
CA TYR A 76 -4.10 1.93 0.36
C TYR A 76 -3.03 2.63 1.17
N GLU A 77 -3.26 2.70 2.46
CA GLU A 77 -2.39 3.32 3.44
C GLU A 77 -1.93 2.24 4.41
N TYR A 78 -0.66 2.31 4.79
CA TYR A 78 -0.04 1.36 5.72
C TYR A 78 0.73 2.13 6.78
N THR A 79 0.33 1.94 8.02
CA THR A 79 1.04 2.37 9.23
C THR A 79 1.68 1.15 9.90
N LEU A 80 2.42 1.34 11.00
CA LEU A 80 2.90 0.22 11.80
C LEU A 80 1.78 -0.55 12.52
N TYR A 81 0.58 0.03 12.66
CA TYR A 81 -0.55 -0.58 13.35
C TYR A 81 -1.39 -1.50 12.45
N ASP A 82 -1.25 -1.36 11.13
CA ASP A 82 -2.05 -2.12 10.16
C ASP A 82 -1.50 -3.54 9.94
N GLU A 83 -2.29 -4.40 9.32
CA GLU A 83 -1.85 -5.74 8.90
C GLU A 83 -0.82 -5.65 7.77
N SER A 84 -0.08 -6.75 7.55
CA SER A 84 0.94 -6.80 6.51
C SER A 84 0.33 -6.78 5.11
N PHE A 85 1.06 -6.24 4.14
CA PHE A 85 0.68 -6.22 2.73
C PHE A 85 0.31 -7.62 2.21
N SER A 86 1.08 -8.61 2.64
CA SER A 86 0.94 -10.01 2.27
C SER A 86 -0.40 -10.64 2.68
N LEU A 87 -1.18 -10.03 3.57
CA LEU A 87 -2.49 -10.55 3.93
C LEU A 87 -3.48 -10.46 2.76
N ASN A 88 -3.49 -9.31 2.07
CA ASN A 88 -4.45 -9.00 1.00
C ASN A 88 -3.86 -9.15 -0.40
N TRP A 89 -2.53 -9.10 -0.50
CA TRP A 89 -1.82 -9.02 -1.77
C TRP A 89 -0.71 -10.06 -1.90
N GLU A 90 -0.40 -10.42 -3.15
CA GLU A 90 0.76 -11.22 -3.52
C GLU A 90 1.59 -10.45 -4.54
N ILE A 91 2.91 -10.32 -4.32
CA ILE A 91 3.81 -9.75 -5.33
C ILE A 91 4.04 -10.81 -6.41
N VAL A 92 3.65 -10.51 -7.64
CA VAL A 92 3.87 -11.40 -8.78
C VAL A 92 5.33 -11.26 -9.18
N LYS A 93 6.10 -12.34 -9.10
CA LYS A 93 7.46 -12.40 -9.65
C LYS A 93 7.35 -12.43 -11.18
N GLU A 94 8.11 -11.57 -11.85
CA GLU A 94 8.35 -11.66 -13.30
C GLU A 94 9.17 -12.91 -13.63
#